data_AF-A0A947VYP4-F1
#
_entry.id   AF-A0A947VYP4-F1
#
_cell.length_a   1.000
_cell.length_b   1.000
_cell.length_c   1.000
_cell.angle_alpha   90.00
_cell.angle_beta   90.00
_cell.angle_gamma   90.00
#
_symmetry.space_group_name_H-M   'P 1'
#
loop_
_entity.id
_entity.type
_entity.pdbx_description
1 polymer ?
#
loop_
_entity_poly.entity_id
_entity_poly.type
_entity_poly.pdbx_seq_one_letter_code
_entity_poly.pdbx_strand_id
1 'polypeptide(L)'
;MKDLSLIMIRLKSLPRFLKKVNENNMKDKILILPFLALISLSLIALFPNNKENPTTANLQADVFNEQKSAPAPEPEPENNILIIVGEGGPSGSMFSFTARTFQKENGGEIYEVHSGDEFNAAIRDYTEKHGLISHLEYFGHGNNVGLYVNQEPGINGGLYANDPALDESYIAASIFELSSDIFTQKGDITINGCNIANGYPEKNTLAQEFANYFDVPVSAPTGPTQFSSAPDLIQEIPNGNYLDSSFQGDVYLVPTYQAKAFVTVQPQPITNFKDVRNGQSYVKATTELTMHGLNLGFEDQKFLPYKIITYGQARDFCAVAVGDRELCTVRGYDSEDEPIRNLYALKMLVDAYDITLPASDPWHRSYISWANDLLTQDFINKKWYTRAEMAELTWNFINNSENFQ
;
A
#
# COMPACT_ATOMS: atom_id res chain seq x y z
N MET A 1 32.68 -0.02 7.49
CA MET A 1 32.30 -1.40 7.11
C MET A 1 31.05 -1.48 6.21
N LYS A 2 30.23 -0.42 6.05
CA LYS A 2 29.03 -0.44 5.18
C LYS A 2 29.31 -0.31 3.66
N ASP A 3 30.51 0.10 3.23
CA ASP A 3 30.81 0.30 1.79
C ASP A 3 31.35 -0.94 1.05
N LEU A 4 31.74 -2.01 1.76
CA LEU A 4 32.30 -3.21 1.14
C LEU A 4 31.23 -4.14 0.53
N SER A 5 29.98 -4.08 1.03
CA SER A 5 28.86 -4.88 0.50
C SER A 5 28.43 -4.41 -0.90
N LEU A 6 28.44 -3.09 -1.14
CA LEU A 6 28.08 -2.51 -2.45
C LEU A 6 29.09 -2.90 -3.55
N ILE A 7 30.37 -3.00 -3.18
CA ILE A 7 31.47 -3.38 -4.10
C ILE A 7 31.40 -4.88 -4.44
N MET A 8 31.06 -5.75 -3.47
CA MET A 8 30.93 -7.18 -3.74
C MET A 8 29.74 -7.52 -4.66
N ILE A 9 28.62 -6.78 -4.56
CA ILE A 9 27.45 -7.02 -5.44
C ILE A 9 27.75 -6.62 -6.89
N ARG A 10 28.46 -5.50 -7.12
CA ARG A 10 28.92 -5.12 -8.48
C ARG A 10 29.97 -6.08 -9.06
N LEU A 11 30.75 -6.77 -8.22
CA LEU A 11 31.66 -7.83 -8.68
C LEU A 11 30.93 -9.14 -9.03
N LYS A 12 29.75 -9.42 -8.41
CA LYS A 12 28.93 -10.61 -8.72
C LYS A 12 28.23 -10.56 -10.10
N SER A 13 28.02 -9.38 -10.69
CA SER A 13 27.46 -9.23 -12.05
C SER A 13 28.52 -9.27 -13.16
N LEU A 14 29.81 -9.12 -12.80
CA LEU A 14 30.95 -9.13 -13.73
C LEU A 14 31.10 -10.44 -14.54
N PRO A 15 30.83 -11.65 -14.00
CA PRO A 15 30.90 -12.89 -14.77
C PRO A 15 29.90 -12.96 -15.93
N ARG A 16 28.71 -12.35 -15.81
CA ARG A 16 27.70 -12.31 -16.89
C ARG A 16 28.13 -11.38 -18.03
N PHE A 17 28.75 -10.24 -17.69
CA PHE A 17 29.33 -9.32 -18.69
C PHE A 17 30.48 -9.99 -19.46
N LEU A 18 31.35 -10.74 -18.77
CA LEU A 18 32.46 -11.45 -19.39
C LEU A 18 32.02 -12.65 -20.23
N LYS A 19 30.94 -13.35 -19.85
CA LYS A 19 30.37 -14.45 -20.65
C LYS A 19 29.80 -13.94 -21.99
N LYS A 20 29.15 -12.77 -21.99
CA LYS A 20 28.58 -12.13 -23.19
C LYS A 20 29.64 -11.58 -24.16
N VAL A 21 30.82 -11.20 -23.66
CA VAL A 21 31.99 -10.83 -24.49
C VAL A 21 32.63 -12.06 -25.14
N ASN A 22 32.51 -13.24 -24.54
CA ASN A 22 33.13 -14.47 -25.05
C ASN A 22 32.32 -15.14 -26.18
N GLU A 23 31.03 -14.82 -26.31
CA GLU A 23 30.12 -15.44 -27.31
C GLU A 23 30.00 -14.62 -28.61
N ASN A 24 30.48 -13.38 -28.65
CA ASN A 24 30.51 -12.55 -29.86
C ASN A 24 31.91 -12.53 -30.49
N ASN A 25 32.08 -13.36 -31.53
CA ASN A 25 33.10 -13.29 -32.59
C ASN A 25 34.57 -13.04 -32.20
N MET A 26 35.35 -14.12 -32.26
CA MET A 26 36.82 -14.09 -32.36
C MET A 26 37.32 -13.46 -33.68
N LYS A 27 37.29 -12.13 -33.81
CA LYS A 27 38.12 -11.45 -34.83
C LYS A 27 38.91 -10.23 -34.36
N ASP A 28 38.62 -9.63 -33.21
CA ASP A 28 39.40 -8.48 -32.72
C ASP A 28 40.16 -8.80 -31.43
N LYS A 29 41.25 -9.56 -31.56
CA LYS A 29 42.23 -9.81 -30.48
C LYS A 29 43.47 -8.93 -30.62
N ILE A 30 43.33 -7.61 -30.66
CA ILE A 30 44.44 -6.67 -30.43
C ILE A 30 43.86 -5.36 -29.86
N LEU A 31 43.51 -5.29 -28.56
CA LEU A 31 43.43 -4.02 -27.77
C LEU A 31 42.86 -4.18 -26.33
N ILE A 32 43.03 -5.32 -25.65
CA ILE A 32 42.54 -5.48 -24.25
C ILE A 32 43.68 -5.95 -23.34
N LEU A 33 44.82 -5.25 -23.40
CA LEU A 33 45.88 -5.36 -22.38
C LEU A 33 46.27 -4.06 -21.66
N PRO A 34 45.92 -2.82 -22.08
CA PRO A 34 46.28 -1.64 -21.29
C PRO A 34 45.21 -1.21 -20.27
N PHE A 35 43.98 -1.73 -20.31
CA PHE A 35 42.89 -1.24 -19.45
C PHE A 35 42.92 -1.81 -18.02
N LEU A 36 43.47 -3.02 -17.83
CA LEU A 36 43.56 -3.67 -16.52
C LEU A 36 44.76 -3.17 -15.67
N ALA A 37 45.70 -2.44 -16.27
CA ALA A 37 46.83 -1.83 -15.57
C ALA A 37 46.55 -0.43 -15.01
N LEU A 38 45.44 0.23 -15.40
CA LEU A 38 45.07 1.56 -14.90
C LEU A 38 44.25 1.52 -13.61
N ILE A 39 43.59 0.41 -13.28
CA ILE A 39 42.74 0.31 -12.08
C ILE A 39 43.58 0.00 -10.82
N SER A 40 44.79 -0.54 -10.97
CA SER A 40 45.72 -0.80 -9.87
C SER A 40 46.59 0.40 -9.46
N LEU A 41 46.57 1.52 -10.21
CA LEU A 41 47.37 2.72 -9.88
C LEU A 41 46.61 3.84 -9.17
N SER A 42 45.27 3.78 -9.06
CA SER A 42 44.45 4.86 -8.49
C SER A 42 44.25 4.77 -6.97
N LEU A 43 44.80 3.76 -6.29
CA LEU A 43 44.54 3.50 -4.87
C LEU A 43 45.68 3.88 -3.91
N ILE A 44 46.77 4.52 -4.38
CA ILE A 44 47.95 4.82 -3.54
C ILE A 44 48.14 6.31 -3.21
N ALA A 45 47.30 7.22 -3.72
CA ALA A 45 47.43 8.64 -3.43
C ALA A 45 46.18 9.17 -2.72
N LEU A 46 46.10 9.05 -1.39
CA LEU A 46 45.28 9.91 -0.51
C LEU A 46 45.57 9.60 0.98
N PHE A 47 46.79 9.86 1.43
CA PHE A 47 47.09 10.14 2.84
C PHE A 47 48.29 11.08 2.94
N PRO A 48 48.10 12.39 3.19
CA PRO A 48 49.14 13.19 3.79
C PRO A 48 48.97 13.17 5.31
N ASN A 49 49.94 12.54 5.98
CA ASN A 49 50.39 12.98 7.30
C ASN A 49 50.85 14.44 7.18
N ASN A 50 50.30 15.36 7.97
CA ASN A 50 51.15 16.23 8.78
C ASN A 50 50.41 17.01 9.86
N LYS A 51 51.09 17.06 11.01
CA LYS A 51 50.91 18.02 12.09
C LYS A 51 51.17 19.44 11.57
N GLU A 52 50.37 20.40 12.03
CA GLU A 52 50.82 21.63 12.70
C GLU A 52 49.62 22.59 12.92
N ASN A 53 49.47 23.03 14.18
CA ASN A 53 48.74 24.25 14.55
C ASN A 53 49.51 25.46 14.01
N PRO A 54 48.86 26.56 13.58
CA PRO A 54 48.65 27.63 14.56
C PRO A 54 47.41 28.54 14.35
N THR A 55 47.16 29.31 15.42
CA THR A 55 46.56 30.66 15.47
C THR A 55 45.06 30.84 15.21
N THR A 56 44.39 31.05 16.35
CA THR A 56 43.15 31.79 16.56
C THR A 56 43.09 33.13 15.80
N ALA A 57 42.10 33.27 14.92
CA ALA A 57 41.61 34.56 14.46
C ALA A 57 40.12 34.66 14.81
N ASN A 58 39.81 35.62 15.68
CA ASN A 58 38.45 36.04 16.05
C ASN A 58 37.69 36.54 14.82
N LEU A 59 36.60 35.86 14.47
CA LEU A 59 35.52 36.41 13.65
C LEU A 59 34.29 36.50 14.55
N GLN A 60 34.02 37.70 15.04
CA GLN A 60 32.71 38.06 15.59
C GLN A 60 31.71 37.97 14.44
N ALA A 61 30.83 36.97 14.51
CA ALA A 61 29.61 36.94 13.72
C ALA A 61 28.54 37.69 14.51
N ASP A 62 28.06 38.80 13.94
CA ASP A 62 26.87 39.50 14.41
C ASP A 62 25.67 38.56 14.31
N VAL A 63 25.20 38.08 15.45
CA VAL A 63 23.97 37.30 15.60
C VAL A 63 22.80 38.28 15.44
N PHE A 64 22.30 38.41 14.21
CA PHE A 64 20.97 38.96 13.96
C PHE A 64 19.94 37.97 14.53
N ASN A 65 19.42 38.31 15.70
CA ASN A 65 18.34 37.59 16.35
C ASN A 65 17.01 37.99 15.68
N GLU A 66 16.73 37.42 14.49
CA GLU A 66 15.39 37.46 13.92
C GLU A 66 14.46 36.65 14.82
N GLN A 67 13.75 37.36 15.68
CA GLN A 67 12.68 36.83 16.49
C GLN A 67 11.53 36.44 15.55
N LYS A 68 11.63 35.23 14.97
CA LYS A 68 10.58 34.61 14.15
C LYS A 68 9.33 34.53 15.02
N SER A 69 8.37 35.41 14.76
CA SER A 69 7.05 35.35 15.36
C SER A 69 6.51 33.94 15.19
N ALA A 70 6.04 33.32 16.27
CA ALA A 70 5.37 32.03 16.19
C ALA A 70 4.28 32.11 15.10
N PRO A 71 4.18 31.11 14.21
CA PRO A 71 3.11 31.09 13.22
C PRO A 71 1.77 31.25 13.94
N ALA A 72 0.88 32.07 13.37
CA ALA A 72 -0.46 32.22 13.90
C ALA A 72 -1.09 30.83 14.08
N PRO A 73 -1.87 30.60 15.16
CA PRO A 73 -2.56 29.33 15.33
C PRO A 73 -3.39 29.06 14.07
N GLU A 74 -3.18 27.90 13.46
CA GLU A 74 -4.01 27.46 12.34
C GLU A 74 -5.47 27.51 12.79
N PRO A 75 -6.39 28.03 11.96
CA PRO A 75 -7.81 28.03 12.28
C PRO A 75 -8.23 26.61 12.64
N GLU A 76 -9.01 26.44 13.70
CA GLU A 76 -9.50 25.12 14.05
C GLU A 76 -10.25 24.55 12.84
N PRO A 77 -9.93 23.30 12.41
CA PRO A 77 -10.53 22.74 11.22
C PRO A 77 -12.05 22.73 11.38
N GLU A 78 -12.75 23.18 10.34
CA GLU A 78 -14.20 23.00 10.26
C GLU A 78 -14.54 21.53 10.53
N ASN A 79 -15.60 21.29 11.30
CA ASN A 79 -16.01 19.95 11.72
C ASN A 79 -16.63 19.19 10.53
N ASN A 80 -15.78 18.79 9.60
CA ASN A 80 -16.09 18.11 8.36
C ASN A 80 -16.30 16.60 8.60
N ILE A 81 -17.49 16.28 9.10
CA ILE A 81 -17.93 14.91 9.35
C ILE A 81 -18.62 14.34 8.10
N LEU A 82 -18.06 13.26 7.56
CA LEU A 82 -18.64 12.44 6.49
C LEU A 82 -19.21 11.15 7.09
N ILE A 83 -20.49 10.86 6.80
CA ILE A 83 -21.16 9.63 7.21
C ILE A 83 -21.48 8.81 5.95
N ILE A 84 -20.98 7.58 5.86
CA ILE A 84 -21.28 6.68 4.75
C ILE A 84 -22.11 5.50 5.26
N VAL A 85 -23.18 5.18 4.55
CA VAL A 85 -24.06 4.06 4.86
C VAL A 85 -24.04 3.08 3.70
N GLY A 86 -23.49 1.89 3.94
CA GLY A 86 -23.59 0.76 3.01
C GLY A 86 -24.91 0.01 3.20
N GLU A 87 -25.46 -0.49 2.10
CA GLU A 87 -26.70 -1.27 2.09
C GLU A 87 -26.67 -2.45 1.10
N GLY A 88 -27.21 -3.59 1.51
CA GLY A 88 -27.65 -4.59 0.54
C GLY A 88 -28.36 -5.80 1.13
N GLY A 89 -29.19 -5.61 2.17
CA GLY A 89 -29.85 -6.75 2.81
C GLY A 89 -30.90 -6.36 3.85
N PRO A 90 -31.46 -7.35 4.59
CA PRO A 90 -32.52 -7.13 5.57
C PRO A 90 -32.18 -6.13 6.68
N SER A 91 -30.88 -5.91 6.95
CA SER A 91 -30.39 -4.97 7.95
C SER A 91 -30.14 -3.55 7.43
N GLY A 92 -30.35 -3.29 6.13
CA GLY A 92 -30.05 -1.99 5.50
C GLY A 92 -30.72 -0.81 6.20
N SER A 93 -32.02 -0.92 6.47
CA SER A 93 -32.78 0.13 7.16
C SER A 93 -32.23 0.45 8.54
N MET A 94 -31.70 -0.54 9.27
CA MET A 94 -31.12 -0.36 10.59
C MET A 94 -29.82 0.45 10.57
N PHE A 95 -28.97 0.24 9.57
CA PHE A 95 -27.78 1.07 9.38
C PHE A 95 -28.16 2.52 9.05
N SER A 96 -29.14 2.75 8.18
CA SER A 96 -29.64 4.11 7.90
C SER A 96 -30.24 4.78 9.15
N PHE A 97 -30.98 4.05 9.99
CA PHE A 97 -31.47 4.61 11.26
C PHE A 97 -30.32 4.94 12.22
N THR A 98 -29.30 4.07 12.31
CA THR A 98 -28.12 4.32 13.14
C THR A 98 -27.36 5.55 12.69
N ALA A 99 -27.15 5.69 11.38
CA ALA A 99 -26.51 6.86 10.79
C ALA A 99 -27.30 8.16 11.04
N ARG A 100 -28.64 8.10 10.97
CA ARG A 100 -29.51 9.24 11.31
C ARG A 100 -29.43 9.61 12.79
N THR A 101 -29.39 8.63 13.70
CA THR A 101 -29.15 8.89 15.13
C THR A 101 -27.79 9.56 15.33
N PHE A 102 -26.72 9.04 14.72
CA PHE A 102 -25.39 9.67 14.80
C PHE A 102 -25.39 11.10 14.26
N GLN A 103 -25.99 11.33 13.09
CA GLN A 103 -26.09 12.66 12.47
C GLN A 103 -26.85 13.64 13.36
N LYS A 104 -27.94 13.21 14.00
CA LYS A 104 -28.71 14.03 14.93
C LYS A 104 -27.87 14.50 16.12
N GLU A 105 -26.95 13.65 16.59
CA GLU A 105 -26.15 13.90 17.80
C GLU A 105 -24.85 14.66 17.51
N ASN A 106 -24.23 14.43 16.34
CA ASN A 106 -22.89 14.90 16.05
C ASN A 106 -22.80 15.84 14.82
N GLY A 107 -23.87 15.92 14.02
CA GLY A 107 -23.87 16.61 12.72
C GLY A 107 -23.33 15.74 11.58
N GLY A 108 -22.85 16.37 10.50
CA GLY A 108 -22.28 15.70 9.33
C GLY A 108 -23.26 15.46 8.18
N GLU A 109 -22.72 15.02 7.04
CA GLU A 109 -23.46 14.74 5.81
C GLU A 109 -23.50 13.23 5.54
N ILE A 110 -24.69 12.69 5.27
CA ILE A 110 -24.92 11.26 5.01
C ILE A 110 -24.89 11.00 3.50
N TYR A 111 -24.12 9.99 3.09
CA TYR A 111 -24.13 9.38 1.77
C TYR A 111 -24.56 7.91 1.90
N GLU A 112 -25.73 7.57 1.35
CA GLU A 112 -26.14 6.17 1.17
C GLU A 112 -25.51 5.65 -0.13
N VAL A 113 -24.82 4.52 -0.06
CA VAL A 113 -24.05 3.95 -1.18
C VAL A 113 -24.39 2.48 -1.39
N HIS A 114 -24.46 2.07 -2.65
CA HIS A 114 -24.88 0.72 -3.08
C HIS A 114 -23.76 -0.06 -3.78
N SER A 115 -22.57 0.54 -3.90
CA SER A 115 -21.38 -0.10 -4.43
C SER A 115 -20.09 0.51 -3.87
N GLY A 116 -18.97 -0.21 -3.98
CA GLY A 116 -17.64 0.30 -3.67
C GLY A 116 -17.26 1.51 -4.55
N ASP A 117 -17.71 1.55 -5.80
CA ASP A 117 -17.51 2.73 -6.67
C ASP A 117 -18.25 3.96 -6.13
N GLU A 118 -19.49 3.77 -5.66
CA GLU A 118 -20.28 4.82 -5.03
C GLU A 118 -19.68 5.26 -3.69
N PHE A 119 -19.11 4.33 -2.90
CA PHE A 119 -18.35 4.66 -1.70
C PHE A 119 -17.18 5.60 -2.04
N ASN A 120 -16.37 5.25 -3.04
CA ASN A 120 -15.25 6.09 -3.47
C ASN A 120 -15.72 7.43 -4.07
N ALA A 121 -16.84 7.43 -4.81
CA ALA A 121 -17.43 8.65 -5.36
C ALA A 121 -17.96 9.58 -4.27
N ALA A 122 -18.60 9.05 -3.22
CA ALA A 122 -19.10 9.83 -2.09
C ALA A 122 -17.98 10.58 -1.36
N ILE A 123 -16.85 9.92 -1.11
CA ILE A 123 -15.68 10.57 -0.48
C ILE A 123 -15.11 11.68 -1.37
N ARG A 124 -15.00 11.42 -2.69
CA ARG A 124 -14.53 12.45 -3.64
C ARG A 124 -15.46 13.65 -3.68
N ASP A 125 -16.77 13.43 -3.83
CA ASP A 125 -17.77 14.50 -3.84
C ASP A 125 -17.73 15.32 -2.53
N TYR A 126 -17.66 14.64 -1.38
CA TYR A 126 -17.56 15.31 -0.08
C TYR A 126 -16.29 16.17 0.02
N THR A 127 -15.14 15.61 -0.38
CA THR A 127 -13.85 16.33 -0.28
C THR A 127 -13.75 17.49 -1.27
N GLU A 128 -14.37 17.40 -2.44
CA GLU A 128 -14.49 18.50 -3.39
C GLU A 128 -15.37 19.64 -2.84
N LYS A 129 -16.43 19.29 -2.11
CA LYS A 129 -17.40 20.25 -1.56
C LYS A 129 -16.92 20.93 -0.27
N HIS A 130 -16.29 20.18 0.63
CA HIS A 130 -15.99 20.63 2.00
C HIS A 130 -14.49 20.65 2.34
N GLY A 131 -13.62 20.13 1.46
CA GLY A 131 -12.20 19.98 1.73
C GLY A 131 -11.86 18.72 2.50
N LEU A 132 -10.87 18.78 3.39
CA LEU A 132 -10.39 17.60 4.12
C LEU A 132 -11.42 17.11 5.16
N ILE A 133 -11.48 15.79 5.34
CA ILE A 133 -12.37 15.12 6.30
C ILE A 133 -11.77 15.20 7.71
N SER A 134 -12.54 15.64 8.70
CA SER A 134 -12.15 15.58 10.11
C SER A 134 -12.60 14.29 10.78
N HIS A 135 -13.69 13.68 10.32
CA HIS A 135 -14.17 12.40 10.82
C HIS A 135 -14.93 11.65 9.72
N LEU A 136 -14.60 10.37 9.53
CA LEU A 136 -15.36 9.45 8.68
C LEU A 136 -16.07 8.42 9.55
N GLU A 137 -17.39 8.34 9.42
CA GLU A 137 -18.22 7.35 10.11
C GLU A 137 -18.85 6.41 9.08
N TYR A 138 -18.53 5.11 9.11
CA TYR A 138 -19.09 4.12 8.19
C TYR A 138 -20.05 3.17 8.91
N PHE A 139 -21.30 3.08 8.45
CA PHE A 139 -22.28 2.08 8.90
C PHE A 139 -22.54 1.04 7.81
N GLY A 140 -22.31 -0.23 8.12
CA GLY A 140 -22.60 -1.31 7.18
C GLY A 140 -22.05 -2.65 7.63
N HIS A 141 -22.19 -3.66 6.78
CA HIS A 141 -21.57 -4.96 7.03
C HIS A 141 -20.06 -4.90 6.73
N GLY A 142 -19.30 -5.78 7.38
CA GLY A 142 -17.90 -5.97 7.06
C GLY A 142 -17.29 -7.11 7.86
N ASN A 143 -16.00 -7.33 7.65
CA ASN A 143 -15.16 -8.23 8.42
C ASN A 143 -13.70 -7.75 8.39
N ASN A 144 -12.77 -8.59 8.83
CA ASN A 144 -11.35 -8.26 8.87
C ASN A 144 -10.69 -8.11 7.50
N VAL A 145 -11.42 -8.30 6.40
CA VAL A 145 -10.90 -8.22 5.03
C VAL A 145 -11.60 -7.20 4.13
N GLY A 146 -12.87 -6.84 4.37
CA GLY A 146 -13.59 -5.86 3.56
C GLY A 146 -14.83 -5.26 4.23
N LEU A 147 -15.32 -4.17 3.66
CA LEU A 147 -16.64 -3.59 3.93
C LEU A 147 -17.61 -4.07 2.86
N TYR A 148 -18.73 -4.62 3.26
CA TYR A 148 -19.77 -5.08 2.36
C TYR A 148 -20.77 -3.94 2.17
N VAL A 149 -20.52 -3.13 1.16
CA VAL A 149 -21.40 -2.04 0.74
C VAL A 149 -22.73 -2.60 0.26
N ASN A 150 -22.74 -3.66 -0.55
CA ASN A 150 -23.93 -4.37 -1.03
C ASN A 150 -23.64 -5.88 -1.09
N GLN A 151 -24.56 -6.69 -0.59
CA GLN A 151 -24.44 -8.16 -0.54
C GLN A 151 -25.21 -8.86 -1.67
N GLU A 152 -25.58 -8.16 -2.74
CA GLU A 152 -26.10 -8.75 -3.97
C GLU A 152 -24.97 -9.23 -4.90
N PRO A 153 -24.94 -10.52 -5.29
CA PRO A 153 -23.91 -11.07 -6.16
C PRO A 153 -23.81 -10.34 -7.51
N GLY A 154 -22.58 -10.18 -8.02
CA GLY A 154 -22.32 -9.57 -9.32
C GLY A 154 -22.45 -8.04 -9.37
N ILE A 155 -22.75 -7.38 -8.25
CA ILE A 155 -22.64 -5.93 -8.09
C ILE A 155 -21.24 -5.61 -7.54
N ASN A 156 -20.74 -4.39 -7.76
CA ASN A 156 -19.54 -3.88 -7.09
C ASN A 156 -19.80 -3.68 -5.59
N GLY A 157 -20.17 -4.73 -4.88
CA GLY A 157 -20.78 -4.66 -3.55
C GLY A 157 -19.78 -4.63 -2.39
N GLY A 158 -18.48 -4.75 -2.65
CA GLY A 158 -17.48 -4.69 -1.59
C GLY A 158 -16.47 -3.56 -1.78
N LEU A 159 -15.99 -3.03 -0.66
CA LEU A 159 -14.86 -2.11 -0.59
C LEU A 159 -13.75 -2.77 0.22
N TYR A 160 -12.55 -2.87 -0.37
CA TYR A 160 -11.44 -3.62 0.21
C TYR A 160 -10.17 -2.77 0.28
N ALA A 161 -9.24 -3.19 1.15
CA ALA A 161 -7.86 -2.77 1.07
C ALA A 161 -7.16 -3.56 -0.04
N ASN A 162 -6.97 -4.88 0.12
CA ASN A 162 -6.38 -5.73 -0.91
C ASN A 162 -7.20 -7.00 -1.14
N ASP A 163 -7.17 -7.47 -2.39
CA ASP A 163 -7.67 -8.77 -2.91
C ASP A 163 -9.13 -8.83 -3.41
N PRO A 164 -9.35 -9.01 -4.74
CA PRO A 164 -10.66 -9.31 -5.34
C PRO A 164 -11.16 -10.75 -5.12
N ALA A 165 -10.35 -11.65 -4.52
CA ALA A 165 -10.67 -13.08 -4.39
C ALA A 165 -11.45 -13.45 -3.13
N LEU A 166 -11.66 -12.50 -2.21
CA LEU A 166 -12.29 -12.80 -0.92
C LEU A 166 -13.80 -13.00 -0.99
N ASP A 167 -14.39 -12.77 -2.18
CA ASP A 167 -15.63 -13.38 -2.58
C ASP A 167 -15.78 -13.26 -4.11
N GLU A 168 -15.43 -14.32 -4.86
CA GLU A 168 -15.59 -14.39 -6.34
C GLU A 168 -17.02 -14.05 -6.80
N SER A 169 -17.99 -14.02 -5.88
CA SER A 169 -19.39 -13.66 -6.09
C SER A 169 -19.64 -12.15 -6.18
N TYR A 170 -18.71 -11.27 -5.80
CA TYR A 170 -18.91 -9.81 -5.78
C TYR A 170 -17.83 -9.07 -6.56
N ILE A 171 -18.23 -8.06 -7.33
CA ILE A 171 -17.29 -7.07 -7.89
C ILE A 171 -16.85 -6.15 -6.75
N ALA A 172 -15.65 -5.61 -6.79
CA ALA A 172 -15.04 -4.87 -5.68
C ALA A 172 -14.35 -3.58 -6.14
N ALA A 173 -14.42 -2.54 -5.31
CA ALA A 173 -13.60 -1.33 -5.40
C ALA A 173 -12.54 -1.33 -4.28
N SER A 174 -11.51 -0.52 -4.44
CA SER A 174 -10.44 -0.39 -3.44
C SER A 174 -10.37 0.99 -2.81
N ILE A 175 -10.05 1.05 -1.51
CA ILE A 175 -9.71 2.31 -0.82
C ILE A 175 -8.50 3.01 -1.45
N PHE A 176 -7.65 2.27 -2.16
CA PHE A 176 -6.46 2.79 -2.81
C PHE A 176 -6.75 3.60 -4.08
N GLU A 177 -8.01 3.67 -4.50
CA GLU A 177 -8.47 4.58 -5.55
C GLU A 177 -8.74 6.00 -5.02
N LEU A 178 -8.72 6.20 -3.71
CA LEU A 178 -8.83 7.50 -3.04
C LEU A 178 -7.45 8.11 -2.81
N SER A 179 -7.35 9.43 -2.71
CA SER A 179 -6.11 10.06 -2.23
C SER A 179 -5.86 9.68 -0.77
N SER A 180 -4.58 9.44 -0.39
CA SER A 180 -4.22 9.18 1.01
C SER A 180 -4.32 10.43 1.88
N ASP A 181 -4.30 11.63 1.28
CA ASP A 181 -4.28 12.91 1.99
C ASP A 181 -5.68 13.55 2.08
N ILE A 182 -6.75 12.74 2.16
CA ILE A 182 -8.15 13.23 2.24
C ILE A 182 -8.60 13.62 3.65
N PHE A 183 -7.79 13.30 4.67
CA PHE A 183 -8.09 13.62 6.07
C PHE A 183 -7.29 14.81 6.58
N THR A 184 -7.84 15.53 7.55
CA THR A 184 -7.09 16.53 8.33
C THR A 184 -6.01 15.85 9.19
N GLN A 185 -5.01 16.61 9.68
CA GLN A 185 -3.96 16.06 10.56
C GLN A 185 -4.48 15.44 11.87
N LYS A 186 -5.69 15.83 12.31
CA LYS A 186 -6.36 15.28 13.50
C LYS A 186 -7.55 14.40 13.13
N GLY A 187 -7.66 14.02 11.86
CA GLY A 187 -8.76 13.21 11.37
C GLY A 187 -8.77 11.82 12.01
N ASP A 188 -9.95 11.21 12.06
CA ASP A 188 -10.10 9.83 12.49
C ASP A 188 -11.25 9.14 11.73
N ILE A 189 -11.30 7.81 11.85
CA ILE A 189 -12.31 6.97 11.19
C ILE A 189 -12.95 6.06 12.22
N THR A 190 -14.27 5.93 12.18
CA THR A 190 -15.00 4.85 12.85
C THR A 190 -15.65 3.94 11.81
N ILE A 191 -15.45 2.63 11.97
CA ILE A 191 -16.05 1.61 11.09
C ILE A 191 -17.01 0.76 11.91
N ASN A 192 -18.30 1.06 11.78
CA ASN A 192 -19.42 0.36 12.39
C ASN A 192 -19.86 -0.87 11.57
N GLY A 193 -18.94 -1.84 11.43
CA GLY A 193 -19.22 -3.16 10.84
C GLY A 193 -18.67 -4.30 11.69
N CYS A 194 -19.10 -5.54 11.51
CA CYS A 194 -18.67 -6.65 12.38
C CYS A 194 -17.19 -7.02 12.16
N ASN A 195 -16.46 -7.40 13.22
CA ASN A 195 -15.15 -8.08 13.15
C ASN A 195 -14.06 -7.38 12.32
N ILE A 196 -14.17 -6.08 12.05
CA ILE A 196 -13.25 -5.31 11.20
C ILE A 196 -11.81 -5.34 11.75
N ALA A 197 -11.67 -5.29 13.07
CA ALA A 197 -10.40 -5.35 13.77
C ALA A 197 -10.10 -6.74 14.37
N ASN A 198 -10.77 -7.80 13.92
CA ASN A 198 -10.61 -9.13 14.49
C ASN A 198 -9.17 -9.66 14.34
N GLY A 199 -8.54 -9.99 15.47
CA GLY A 199 -7.16 -10.46 15.55
C GLY A 199 -6.10 -9.35 15.65
N TYR A 200 -6.50 -8.09 15.83
CA TYR A 200 -5.59 -7.02 16.22
C TYR A 200 -5.13 -7.18 17.68
N PRO A 201 -3.83 -6.95 18.01
CA PRO A 201 -2.75 -6.47 17.15
C PRO A 201 -1.93 -7.55 16.42
N GLU A 202 -2.27 -8.83 16.58
CA GLU A 202 -1.47 -9.94 16.06
C GLU A 202 -1.59 -10.15 14.53
N LYS A 203 -2.62 -9.58 13.91
CA LYS A 203 -2.91 -9.68 12.49
C LYS A 203 -3.03 -8.30 11.85
N ASN A 204 -2.67 -8.23 10.58
CA ASN A 204 -3.03 -7.10 9.74
C ASN A 204 -4.53 -7.21 9.41
N THR A 205 -5.31 -6.24 9.84
CA THR A 205 -6.78 -6.21 9.70
C THR A 205 -7.19 -5.13 8.70
N LEU A 206 -8.44 -5.16 8.21
CA LEU A 206 -8.96 -4.08 7.39
C LEU A 206 -8.85 -2.72 8.10
N ALA A 207 -9.10 -2.66 9.42
CA ALA A 207 -8.88 -1.43 10.19
C ALA A 207 -7.42 -0.96 10.16
N GLN A 208 -6.45 -1.89 10.24
CA GLN A 208 -5.03 -1.56 10.14
C GLN A 208 -4.65 -1.05 8.74
N GLU A 209 -5.26 -1.59 7.69
CA GLU A 209 -5.06 -1.11 6.32
C GLU A 209 -5.58 0.32 6.12
N PHE A 210 -6.80 0.62 6.60
CA PHE A 210 -7.33 1.98 6.60
C PHE A 210 -6.42 2.94 7.38
N ALA A 211 -6.02 2.54 8.59
CA ALA A 211 -5.17 3.37 9.45
C ALA A 211 -3.81 3.66 8.80
N ASN A 212 -3.21 2.65 8.18
CA ASN A 212 -1.93 2.79 7.50
C ASN A 212 -2.02 3.63 6.22
N TYR A 213 -3.11 3.49 5.45
CA TYR A 213 -3.26 4.17 4.16
C TYR A 213 -3.56 5.66 4.32
N PHE A 214 -4.49 6.00 5.21
CA PHE A 214 -4.93 7.38 5.43
C PHE A 214 -4.16 8.10 6.54
N ASP A 215 -3.24 7.40 7.23
CA ASP A 215 -2.45 7.91 8.36
C ASP A 215 -3.29 8.55 9.48
N VAL A 216 -4.43 7.93 9.79
CA VAL A 216 -5.34 8.35 10.85
C VAL A 216 -5.72 7.17 11.73
N PRO A 217 -6.03 7.38 13.02
CA PRO A 217 -6.54 6.31 13.87
C PRO A 217 -7.89 5.80 13.36
N VAL A 218 -8.09 4.48 13.47
CA VAL A 218 -9.34 3.80 13.09
C VAL A 218 -9.95 3.11 14.31
N SER A 219 -11.15 3.50 14.71
CA SER A 219 -11.95 2.83 15.73
C SER A 219 -12.85 1.78 15.08
N ALA A 220 -12.65 0.52 15.44
CA ALA A 220 -13.36 -0.60 14.79
C ALA A 220 -13.55 -1.78 15.74
N PRO A 221 -14.61 -2.60 15.58
CA PRO A 221 -14.87 -3.69 16.50
C PRO A 221 -14.04 -4.94 16.17
N THR A 222 -13.55 -5.60 17.21
CA THR A 222 -12.85 -6.90 17.14
C THR A 222 -13.81 -8.08 17.07
N GLY A 223 -15.10 -7.86 17.35
CA GLY A 223 -16.15 -8.88 17.43
C GLY A 223 -17.44 -8.46 16.71
N PRO A 224 -18.53 -9.23 16.86
CA PRO A 224 -19.82 -8.88 16.29
C PRO A 224 -20.47 -7.69 17.01
N THR A 225 -21.18 -6.87 16.24
CA THR A 225 -22.00 -5.76 16.72
C THR A 225 -23.49 -6.09 16.61
N GLN A 226 -24.32 -5.37 17.36
CA GLN A 226 -25.77 -5.52 17.41
C GLN A 226 -26.45 -4.16 17.46
N PHE A 227 -27.62 -4.06 16.85
CA PHE A 227 -28.46 -2.87 16.96
C PHE A 227 -29.09 -2.77 18.34
N SER A 228 -29.18 -1.56 18.87
CA SER A 228 -29.78 -1.29 20.17
C SER A 228 -30.53 0.04 20.21
N SER A 229 -31.54 0.13 21.08
CA SER A 229 -32.20 1.39 21.43
C SER A 229 -31.45 2.21 22.49
N ALA A 230 -30.30 1.72 22.98
CA ALA A 230 -29.45 2.42 23.94
C ALA A 230 -27.98 2.43 23.46
N PRO A 231 -27.20 3.48 23.76
CA PRO A 231 -25.84 3.64 23.24
C PRO A 231 -24.81 2.71 23.90
N ASP A 232 -25.00 2.37 25.18
CA ASP A 232 -23.95 1.72 25.99
C ASP A 232 -24.29 0.28 26.40
N LEU A 233 -25.47 -0.22 26.06
CA LEU A 233 -25.93 -1.54 26.44
C LEU A 233 -26.86 -2.12 25.38
N ILE A 234 -26.84 -3.44 25.24
CA ILE A 234 -27.75 -4.14 24.33
C ILE A 234 -29.16 -4.11 24.90
N GLN A 235 -29.94 -3.14 24.42
CA GLN A 235 -31.37 -3.05 24.59
C GLN A 235 -32.06 -3.38 23.27
N GLU A 236 -32.82 -4.47 23.26
CA GLU A 236 -33.53 -4.97 22.08
C GLU A 236 -34.47 -3.91 21.48
N ILE A 237 -34.53 -3.86 20.16
CA ILE A 237 -35.52 -3.06 19.42
C ILE A 237 -36.63 -4.02 18.97
N PRO A 238 -37.87 -3.87 19.46
CA PRO A 238 -38.99 -4.69 19.01
C PRO A 238 -39.15 -4.61 17.48
N ASN A 239 -39.23 -5.76 16.81
CA ASN A 239 -39.25 -5.86 15.35
C ASN A 239 -38.03 -5.24 14.63
N GLY A 240 -36.86 -5.21 15.28
CA GLY A 240 -35.65 -4.58 14.75
C GLY A 240 -35.12 -5.12 13.42
N ASN A 241 -35.65 -6.23 12.90
CA ASN A 241 -35.30 -6.70 11.55
C ASN A 241 -36.12 -6.02 10.44
N TYR A 242 -37.17 -5.26 10.80
CA TYR A 242 -38.13 -4.66 9.87
C TYR A 242 -38.64 -3.32 10.40
N LEU A 243 -37.73 -2.42 10.80
CA LEU A 243 -38.14 -1.06 11.10
C LEU A 243 -38.65 -0.39 9.82
N ASP A 244 -39.93 -0.02 9.83
CA ASP A 244 -40.50 0.78 8.76
C ASP A 244 -40.00 2.23 8.83
N SER A 245 -40.21 2.99 7.75
CA SER A 245 -39.79 4.39 7.66
C SER A 245 -40.49 5.33 8.65
N SER A 246 -41.51 4.87 9.38
CA SER A 246 -42.21 5.63 10.41
C SER A 246 -41.61 5.47 11.81
N PHE A 247 -40.66 4.55 12.02
CA PHE A 247 -39.96 4.43 13.30
C PHE A 247 -39.27 5.75 13.69
N GLN A 248 -39.52 6.22 14.91
CA GLN A 248 -39.00 7.50 15.44
C GLN A 248 -38.00 7.33 16.59
N GLY A 249 -37.65 6.09 16.94
CA GLY A 249 -36.68 5.83 18.02
C GLY A 249 -35.24 6.00 17.55
N ASP A 250 -34.33 6.09 18.53
CA ASP A 250 -32.90 6.04 18.24
C ASP A 250 -32.41 4.61 18.09
N VAL A 251 -31.46 4.43 17.18
CA VAL A 251 -30.79 3.16 16.92
C VAL A 251 -29.30 3.37 17.05
N TYR A 252 -28.64 2.52 17.81
CA TYR A 252 -27.20 2.51 18.03
C TYR A 252 -26.64 1.17 17.59
N LEU A 253 -25.38 1.15 17.16
CA LEU A 253 -24.65 -0.08 16.90
C LEU A 253 -23.67 -0.33 18.05
N VAL A 254 -23.93 -1.38 18.84
CA VAL A 254 -23.18 -1.67 20.07
C VAL A 254 -22.49 -3.03 20.01
N PRO A 255 -21.34 -3.22 20.67
CA PRO A 255 -20.70 -4.52 20.83
C PRO A 255 -21.57 -5.60 21.50
N THR A 256 -21.59 -6.81 20.93
CA THR A 256 -22.41 -7.93 21.45
C THR A 256 -21.98 -8.46 22.83
N TYR A 257 -20.68 -8.48 23.11
CA TYR A 257 -20.12 -9.16 24.30
C TYR A 257 -19.60 -8.21 25.41
N GLN A 258 -20.06 -6.95 25.39
CA GLN A 258 -19.86 -5.84 26.35
C GLN A 258 -18.44 -5.20 26.52
N ALA A 259 -18.49 -3.87 26.67
CA ALA A 259 -17.50 -2.85 27.08
C ALA A 259 -16.22 -2.57 26.26
N LYS A 260 -15.62 -3.52 25.55
CA LYS A 260 -14.33 -3.28 24.82
C LYS A 260 -14.22 -3.95 23.45
N ALA A 261 -15.29 -3.99 22.66
CA ALA A 261 -15.12 -4.55 21.31
C ALA A 261 -14.51 -3.55 20.34
N PHE A 262 -14.81 -2.25 20.44
CA PHE A 262 -14.11 -1.25 19.65
C PHE A 262 -12.70 -1.06 20.18
N VAL A 263 -11.73 -1.20 19.28
CA VAL A 263 -10.33 -0.88 19.52
C VAL A 263 -9.94 0.25 18.58
N THR A 264 -9.09 1.15 19.06
CA THR A 264 -8.47 2.16 18.22
C THR A 264 -7.17 1.59 17.66
N VAL A 265 -7.19 1.29 16.36
CA VAL A 265 -6.03 0.88 15.58
C VAL A 265 -5.27 2.12 15.17
N GLN A 266 -4.01 2.22 15.59
CA GLN A 266 -3.14 3.34 15.23
C GLN A 266 -2.41 3.03 13.91
N PRO A 267 -2.11 4.04 13.09
CA PRO A 267 -1.18 3.88 11.98
C PRO A 267 0.15 3.33 12.51
N GLN A 268 0.71 2.36 11.81
CA GLN A 268 2.03 1.84 12.15
C GLN A 268 3.11 2.91 11.92
N PRO A 269 4.29 2.84 12.58
CA PRO A 269 5.35 3.81 12.34
C PRO A 269 5.85 3.76 10.89
N ILE A 270 6.08 4.93 10.29
CA ILE A 270 6.65 5.06 8.94
C ILE A 270 8.08 4.51 8.85
N THR A 271 8.48 4.16 7.64
CA THR A 271 9.85 3.72 7.29
C THR A 271 10.58 4.86 6.56
N ASN A 272 11.38 4.56 5.52
CA ASN A 272 12.02 5.57 4.68
C ASN A 272 11.03 6.27 3.73
N PHE A 273 9.84 5.72 3.56
CA PHE A 273 8.75 6.32 2.81
C PHE A 273 7.60 6.67 3.75
N LYS A 274 6.91 7.79 3.47
CA LYS A 274 5.79 8.28 4.30
C LYS A 274 4.60 7.32 4.33
N ASP A 275 4.46 6.50 3.30
CA ASP A 275 3.34 5.59 3.07
C ASP A 275 3.75 4.11 3.11
N VAL A 276 4.97 3.80 3.54
CA VAL A 276 5.41 2.43 3.83
C VAL A 276 5.62 2.28 5.33
N ARG A 277 4.83 1.41 5.95
CA ARG A 277 4.67 1.33 7.41
C ARG A 277 5.27 0.04 7.94
N ASN A 278 5.95 0.11 9.09
CA ASN A 278 6.56 -1.05 9.73
C ASN A 278 5.52 -2.13 10.03
N GLY A 279 5.82 -3.38 9.65
CA GLY A 279 4.91 -4.53 9.86
C GLY A 279 4.20 -4.99 8.59
N GLN A 280 4.21 -4.18 7.51
CA GLN A 280 3.76 -4.62 6.19
C GLN A 280 4.78 -5.57 5.56
N SER A 281 4.31 -6.59 4.85
CA SER A 281 5.17 -7.68 4.30
C SER A 281 6.22 -7.16 3.31
N TYR A 282 5.87 -6.11 2.56
CA TYR A 282 6.70 -5.50 1.53
C TYR A 282 7.74 -4.48 2.05
N VAL A 283 7.77 -4.15 3.36
CA VAL A 283 8.71 -3.13 3.90
C VAL A 283 10.16 -3.46 3.61
N LYS A 284 10.54 -4.72 3.79
CA LYS A 284 11.91 -5.17 3.52
C LYS A 284 12.23 -5.05 2.03
N ALA A 285 11.34 -5.56 1.17
CA ALA A 285 11.52 -5.54 -0.26
C ALA A 285 11.66 -4.12 -0.83
N THR A 286 10.77 -3.22 -0.42
CA THR A 286 10.79 -1.81 -0.84
C THR A 286 12.06 -1.09 -0.40
N THR A 287 12.51 -1.31 0.84
CA THR A 287 13.76 -0.73 1.36
C THR A 287 14.98 -1.22 0.58
N GLU A 288 15.10 -2.53 0.39
CA GLU A 288 16.26 -3.13 -0.27
C GLU A 288 16.30 -2.77 -1.75
N LEU A 289 15.17 -2.83 -2.48
CA LEU A 289 15.13 -2.45 -3.89
C LEU A 289 15.51 -0.98 -4.11
N THR A 290 15.07 -0.09 -3.22
CA THR A 290 15.47 1.33 -3.26
C THR A 290 16.97 1.50 -3.05
N MET A 291 17.56 0.77 -2.10
CA MET A 291 19.02 0.73 -1.91
C MET A 291 19.77 0.16 -3.12
N HIS A 292 19.12 -0.73 -3.87
CA HIS A 292 19.63 -1.31 -5.11
C HIS A 292 19.40 -0.42 -6.35
N GLY A 293 18.87 0.80 -6.16
CA GLY A 293 18.73 1.80 -7.22
C GLY A 293 17.35 1.86 -7.88
N LEU A 294 16.33 1.22 -7.30
CA LEU A 294 14.96 1.44 -7.72
C LEU A 294 14.59 2.91 -7.52
N ASN A 295 14.21 3.60 -8.60
CA ASN A 295 13.74 4.98 -8.57
C ASN A 295 12.48 5.10 -9.41
N LEU A 296 11.32 5.25 -8.75
CA LEU A 296 10.02 5.40 -9.41
C LEU A 296 9.57 6.85 -9.51
N GLY A 297 10.45 7.82 -9.24
CA GLY A 297 10.06 9.20 -9.04
C GLY A 297 9.21 9.33 -7.77
N PHE A 298 9.80 9.03 -6.61
CA PHE A 298 9.14 9.07 -5.30
C PHE A 298 8.79 10.52 -4.91
N GLU A 299 7.79 11.09 -5.59
CA GLU A 299 7.21 12.40 -5.25
C GLU A 299 6.81 12.38 -3.77
N ASP A 300 7.17 13.45 -3.07
CA ASP A 300 6.91 13.65 -1.63
C ASP A 300 7.39 12.53 -0.70
N GLN A 301 8.38 11.73 -1.11
CA GLN A 301 8.88 10.56 -0.37
C GLN A 301 7.80 9.47 -0.18
N LYS A 302 6.87 9.34 -1.14
CA LYS A 302 5.86 8.28 -1.17
C LYS A 302 6.26 7.16 -2.15
N PHE A 303 6.17 5.91 -1.72
CA PHE A 303 6.39 4.72 -2.56
C PHE A 303 5.12 4.34 -3.35
N LEU A 304 3.96 4.65 -2.79
CA LEU A 304 2.61 4.29 -3.21
C LEU A 304 2.45 2.77 -3.32
N PRO A 305 2.64 2.01 -2.21
CA PRO A 305 2.70 0.55 -2.23
C PRO A 305 1.49 -0.09 -2.92
N TYR A 306 0.32 0.49 -2.76
CA TYR A 306 -0.91 -0.09 -3.27
C TYR A 306 -1.34 0.43 -4.65
N LYS A 307 -0.59 1.36 -5.23
CA LYS A 307 -0.87 1.85 -6.59
C LYS A 307 -0.65 0.72 -7.57
N ILE A 308 -1.61 0.54 -8.50
CA ILE A 308 -1.46 -0.38 -9.62
C ILE A 308 -0.19 -0.01 -10.38
N ILE A 309 0.67 -1.00 -10.56
CA ILE A 309 1.94 -0.81 -11.24
C ILE A 309 1.71 -0.75 -12.76
N THR A 310 2.35 0.23 -13.40
CA THR A 310 2.35 0.30 -14.86
C THR A 310 3.42 -0.62 -15.43
N TYR A 311 3.31 -0.95 -16.71
CA TYR A 311 4.30 -1.72 -17.44
C TYR A 311 5.69 -1.10 -17.28
N GLY A 312 5.82 0.20 -17.49
CA GLY A 312 7.10 0.89 -17.38
C GLY A 312 7.71 0.85 -15.98
N GLN A 313 6.89 0.94 -14.95
CA GLN A 313 7.35 0.76 -13.56
C GLN A 313 7.79 -0.68 -13.33
N ALA A 314 7.04 -1.69 -13.77
CA ALA A 314 7.43 -3.09 -13.63
C ALA A 314 8.78 -3.39 -14.32
N ARG A 315 9.07 -2.74 -15.45
CA ARG A 315 10.39 -2.80 -16.09
C ARG A 315 11.50 -2.21 -15.20
N ASP A 316 11.25 -1.16 -14.42
CA ASP A 316 12.24 -0.60 -13.48
C ASP A 316 12.54 -1.59 -12.35
N PHE A 317 11.51 -2.22 -11.79
CA PHE A 317 11.69 -3.28 -10.81
C PHE A 317 12.50 -4.44 -11.37
N CYS A 318 12.14 -4.94 -12.55
CA CYS A 318 12.88 -6.01 -13.22
C CYS A 318 14.34 -5.58 -13.52
N ALA A 319 14.57 -4.34 -13.97
CA ALA A 319 15.91 -3.83 -14.27
C ALA A 319 16.80 -3.82 -13.03
N VAL A 320 16.25 -3.51 -11.85
CA VAL A 320 16.97 -3.61 -10.57
C VAL A 320 17.35 -5.06 -10.27
N ALA A 321 16.49 -6.03 -10.60
CA ALA A 321 16.78 -7.45 -10.38
C ALA A 321 17.84 -8.02 -11.34
N VAL A 322 17.77 -7.71 -12.63
CA VAL A 322 18.64 -8.32 -13.65
C VAL A 322 19.82 -7.46 -14.09
N GLY A 323 19.78 -6.16 -13.76
CA GLY A 323 20.80 -5.17 -14.11
C GLY A 323 20.68 -4.58 -15.52
N ASP A 324 19.63 -4.92 -16.27
CA ASP A 324 19.42 -4.50 -17.65
C ASP A 324 17.91 -4.37 -17.97
N ARG A 325 17.45 -3.13 -18.19
CA ARG A 325 16.04 -2.83 -18.49
C ARG A 325 15.59 -3.37 -19.86
N GLU A 326 16.51 -3.61 -20.79
CA GLU A 326 16.18 -4.12 -22.13
C GLU A 326 15.77 -5.60 -22.10
N LEU A 327 16.23 -6.35 -21.08
CA LEU A 327 15.79 -7.73 -20.84
C LEU A 327 14.37 -7.79 -20.26
N CYS A 328 13.91 -6.69 -19.68
CA CYS A 328 12.62 -6.58 -19.02
C CYS A 328 11.56 -6.16 -20.02
N THR A 329 11.23 -7.04 -20.96
CA THR A 329 10.18 -6.79 -21.96
C THR A 329 9.22 -7.97 -22.03
N VAL A 330 7.95 -7.70 -22.32
CA VAL A 330 6.96 -8.76 -22.52
C VAL A 330 6.05 -8.40 -23.68
N ARG A 331 5.69 -9.40 -24.50
CA ARG A 331 4.80 -9.18 -25.66
C ARG A 331 3.39 -8.82 -25.19
N GLY A 332 2.76 -7.89 -25.90
CA GLY A 332 1.38 -7.45 -25.65
C GLY A 332 1.27 -6.17 -24.80
N TYR A 333 2.39 -5.52 -24.48
CA TYR A 333 2.45 -4.23 -23.80
C TYR A 333 3.29 -3.25 -24.63
N ASP A 334 2.63 -2.27 -25.24
CA ASP A 334 3.27 -1.29 -26.12
C ASP A 334 3.38 0.11 -25.48
N SER A 335 2.78 0.31 -24.30
CA SER A 335 2.77 1.58 -23.56
C SER A 335 3.32 1.43 -22.14
N GLU A 336 4.23 2.32 -21.75
CA GLU A 336 4.84 2.35 -20.40
C GLU A 336 3.83 2.71 -19.30
N ASP A 337 2.73 3.37 -19.66
CA ASP A 337 1.68 3.81 -18.73
C ASP A 337 0.56 2.77 -18.55
N GLU A 338 0.56 1.70 -19.36
CA GLU A 338 -0.47 0.67 -19.28
C GLU A 338 -0.33 -0.15 -17.98
N PRO A 339 -1.41 -0.40 -17.22
CA PRO A 339 -1.39 -1.31 -16.08
C PRO A 339 -0.91 -2.71 -16.48
N ILE A 340 0.06 -3.28 -15.77
CA ILE A 340 0.52 -4.65 -16.04
C ILE A 340 -0.25 -5.67 -15.20
N ARG A 341 -0.65 -6.77 -15.83
CA ARG A 341 -1.24 -7.92 -15.12
C ARG A 341 -0.15 -8.69 -14.39
N ASN A 342 -0.47 -9.18 -13.19
CA ASN A 342 0.36 -10.07 -12.37
C ASN A 342 1.12 -11.15 -13.16
N LEU A 343 0.44 -11.92 -14.02
CA LEU A 343 1.03 -13.02 -14.79
C LEU A 343 2.11 -12.53 -15.76
N TYR A 344 1.92 -11.35 -16.35
CA TYR A 344 2.90 -10.74 -17.25
C TYR A 344 4.09 -10.14 -16.49
N ALA A 345 3.86 -9.62 -15.27
CA ALA A 345 4.95 -9.19 -14.39
C ALA A 345 5.84 -10.38 -13.98
N LEU A 346 5.25 -11.52 -13.61
CA LEU A 346 5.98 -12.76 -13.35
C LEU A 346 6.74 -13.23 -14.61
N LYS A 347 6.06 -13.28 -15.76
CA LYS A 347 6.68 -13.66 -17.03
C LYS A 347 7.89 -12.80 -17.34
N MET A 348 7.79 -11.48 -17.18
CA MET A 348 8.89 -10.54 -17.41
C MET A 348 10.13 -10.91 -16.59
N LEU A 349 9.97 -11.17 -15.28
CA LEU A 349 11.09 -11.53 -14.42
C LEU A 349 11.68 -12.90 -14.82
N VAL A 350 10.85 -13.93 -15.01
CA VAL A 350 11.32 -15.26 -15.41
C VAL A 350 12.09 -15.22 -16.73
N ASP A 351 11.54 -14.55 -17.74
CA ASP A 351 12.18 -14.40 -19.06
C ASP A 351 13.47 -13.58 -18.97
N ALA A 352 13.50 -12.51 -18.16
CA ALA A 352 14.68 -11.67 -18.01
C ALA A 352 15.85 -12.37 -17.28
N TYR A 353 15.55 -13.40 -16.48
CA TYR A 353 16.52 -14.31 -15.89
C TYR A 353 16.94 -15.46 -16.83
N ASP A 354 16.43 -15.50 -18.07
CA ASP A 354 16.69 -16.53 -19.09
C ASP A 354 16.28 -17.95 -18.65
N ILE A 355 15.19 -18.04 -17.87
CA ILE A 355 14.69 -19.31 -17.34
C ILE A 355 13.78 -19.97 -18.38
N THR A 356 14.21 -21.13 -18.88
CA THR A 356 13.43 -21.90 -19.85
C THR A 356 12.43 -22.80 -19.14
N LEU A 357 11.15 -22.53 -19.32
CA LEU A 357 10.04 -23.33 -18.77
C LEU A 357 9.37 -24.19 -19.85
N PRO A 358 8.82 -25.36 -19.49
CA PRO A 358 8.05 -26.16 -20.44
C PRO A 358 6.81 -25.39 -20.90
N ALA A 359 6.44 -25.57 -22.17
CA ALA A 359 5.19 -25.04 -22.70
C ALA A 359 4.00 -25.65 -21.94
N SER A 360 3.02 -24.83 -21.60
CA SER A 360 1.77 -25.26 -20.96
C SER A 360 0.57 -24.58 -21.61
N ASP A 361 -0.62 -25.16 -21.44
CA ASP A 361 -1.89 -24.55 -21.81
C ASP A 361 -2.82 -24.54 -20.57
N PRO A 362 -3.20 -23.35 -20.03
CA PRO A 362 -2.76 -22.02 -20.46
C PRO A 362 -1.26 -21.77 -20.22
N TRP A 363 -0.68 -20.84 -20.97
CA TRP A 363 0.77 -20.57 -21.01
C TRP A 363 1.39 -20.25 -19.65
N HIS A 364 0.62 -19.66 -18.74
CA HIS A 364 1.11 -19.20 -17.44
C HIS A 364 1.23 -20.32 -16.39
N ARG A 365 0.70 -21.52 -16.66
CA ARG A 365 0.69 -22.62 -15.67
C ARG A 365 2.12 -23.05 -15.30
N SER A 366 3.04 -23.13 -16.27
CA SER A 366 4.44 -23.47 -15.98
C SER A 366 5.16 -22.37 -15.18
N TYR A 367 4.86 -21.09 -15.46
CA TYR A 367 5.39 -19.95 -14.71
C TYR A 367 4.96 -19.98 -13.24
N ILE A 368 3.67 -20.16 -12.97
CA ILE A 368 3.14 -20.27 -11.59
C ILE A 368 3.74 -21.47 -10.88
N SER A 369 3.76 -22.64 -11.54
CA SER A 369 4.30 -23.86 -10.95
C SER A 369 5.77 -23.72 -10.58
N TRP A 370 6.57 -23.03 -11.40
CA TRP A 370 7.99 -22.82 -11.13
C TRP A 370 8.20 -21.80 -10.01
N ALA A 371 7.41 -20.72 -9.99
CA ALA A 371 7.56 -19.64 -9.03
C ALA A 371 6.80 -19.87 -7.71
N ASN A 372 6.17 -21.02 -7.49
CA ASN A 372 5.20 -21.24 -6.39
C ASN A 372 5.65 -20.70 -5.01
N ASP A 373 6.92 -20.88 -4.66
CA ASP A 373 7.46 -20.48 -3.35
C ASP A 373 7.90 -18.99 -3.30
N LEU A 374 7.81 -18.29 -4.42
CA LEU A 374 8.11 -16.86 -4.59
C LEU A 374 6.85 -15.98 -4.63
N LEU A 375 5.68 -16.58 -4.87
CA LEU A 375 4.41 -15.89 -5.06
C LEU A 375 3.67 -15.72 -3.74
N THR A 376 2.88 -14.64 -3.65
CA THR A 376 1.88 -14.50 -2.58
C THR A 376 0.77 -15.54 -2.77
N GLN A 377 0.11 -15.94 -1.69
CA GLN A 377 -0.96 -16.97 -1.74
C GLN A 377 -2.11 -16.61 -2.70
N ASP A 378 -2.37 -15.32 -2.87
CA ASP A 378 -3.43 -14.75 -3.70
C ASP A 378 -2.99 -14.37 -5.12
N PHE A 379 -1.72 -14.62 -5.48
CA PHE A 379 -1.13 -14.12 -6.72
C PHE A 379 -1.98 -14.45 -7.95
N ILE A 380 -2.46 -15.69 -8.08
CA ILE A 380 -3.22 -16.14 -9.27
C ILE A 380 -4.61 -15.53 -9.38
N ASN A 381 -5.17 -15.02 -8.28
CA ASN A 381 -6.54 -14.51 -8.25
C ASN A 381 -6.61 -13.00 -8.56
N LYS A 382 -5.47 -12.31 -8.55
CA LYS A 382 -5.40 -10.87 -8.84
C LYS A 382 -5.32 -10.60 -10.33
N LYS A 383 -6.05 -9.59 -10.79
CA LYS A 383 -5.97 -9.12 -12.18
C LYS A 383 -4.79 -8.17 -12.39
N TRP A 384 -4.60 -7.24 -11.47
CA TRP A 384 -3.60 -6.18 -11.53
C TRP A 384 -2.61 -6.34 -10.38
N TYR A 385 -1.38 -5.93 -10.63
CA TYR A 385 -0.31 -5.98 -9.63
C TYR A 385 -0.07 -4.59 -9.07
N THR A 386 0.17 -4.48 -7.78
CA THR A 386 0.54 -3.24 -7.08
C THR A 386 2.05 -3.08 -7.00
N ARG A 387 2.52 -1.87 -6.69
CA ARG A 387 3.96 -1.61 -6.50
C ARG A 387 4.57 -2.42 -5.35
N ALA A 388 3.83 -2.62 -4.25
CA ALA A 388 4.24 -3.43 -3.10
C ALA A 388 4.46 -4.89 -3.49
N GLU A 389 3.50 -5.48 -4.20
CA GLU A 389 3.62 -6.87 -4.59
C GLU A 389 4.74 -7.05 -5.63
N MET A 390 4.89 -6.11 -6.57
CA MET A 390 6.04 -6.13 -7.48
C MET A 390 7.35 -6.02 -6.72
N ALA A 391 7.42 -5.21 -5.67
CA ALA A 391 8.59 -5.14 -4.80
C ALA A 391 8.90 -6.52 -4.18
N GLU A 392 7.90 -7.17 -3.58
CA GLU A 392 8.06 -8.48 -2.95
C GLU A 392 8.51 -9.55 -3.94
N LEU A 393 7.84 -9.64 -5.10
CA LEU A 393 8.21 -10.59 -6.15
C LEU A 393 9.64 -10.36 -6.63
N THR A 394 9.97 -9.12 -6.97
CA THR A 394 11.31 -8.76 -7.46
C THR A 394 12.38 -9.10 -6.43
N TRP A 395 12.12 -8.80 -5.16
CA TRP A 395 13.04 -9.11 -4.07
C TRP A 395 13.18 -10.62 -3.83
N ASN A 396 12.09 -11.38 -3.94
CA ASN A 396 12.12 -12.84 -3.86
C ASN A 396 12.97 -13.44 -4.99
N PHE A 397 12.88 -12.90 -6.21
CA PHE A 397 13.75 -13.29 -7.33
C PHE A 397 15.23 -13.00 -7.05
N ILE A 398 15.55 -11.79 -6.57
CA ILE A 398 16.94 -11.43 -6.25
C ILE A 398 17.53 -12.39 -5.21
N ASN A 399 16.79 -12.67 -4.13
CA ASN A 399 17.26 -13.54 -3.04
C ASN A 399 17.39 -15.01 -3.43
N ASN A 400 16.60 -15.47 -4.42
CA ASN A 400 16.62 -16.87 -4.87
C ASN A 400 17.41 -17.06 -6.17
N SER A 401 18.03 -16.01 -6.71
CA SER A 401 18.69 -16.05 -8.01
C SER A 401 19.84 -17.07 -8.13
N GLU A 402 20.46 -17.44 -7.02
CA GLU A 402 21.50 -18.49 -6.99
C GLU A 402 20.91 -19.90 -7.15
N ASN A 403 19.62 -20.11 -6.87
CA ASN A 403 18.92 -21.40 -7.01
C ASN A 403 18.31 -21.62 -8.40
N PHE A 404 18.41 -20.63 -9.31
CA PHE A 404 17.85 -20.72 -10.66
C PHE A 404 18.81 -21.32 -11.69
N GLN A 405 20.06 -21.59 -11.28
CA GLN A 405 21.10 -22.25 -12.08
C GLN A 405 21.07 -23.77 -11.90
#